data_AF-A0A7C1CWH6-F1
#
_entry.id   AF-A0A7C1CWH6-F1
#
_cell.length_a   1.000
_cell.length_b   1.000
_cell.length_c   1.000
_cell.angle_alpha   90.00
_cell.angle_beta   90.00
_cell.angle_gamma   90.00
#
_symmetry.space_group_name_H-M   'P 1'
#
loop_
_entity.id
_entity.type
_entity.pdbx_description
1 polymer ?
#
loop_
_entity_poly.entity_id
_entity_poly.type
_entity_poly.pdbx_seq_one_letter_code
_entity_poly.pdbx_strand_id
1 'polypeptide(L)'
;MCRPDSNSPAPAVIYDFLVPEKSVTLNWHCSPSSDVAIQRILRRTESDSQWFVIDSLKPGVGKYVELKVVPKTTYYYSLVSVDSSGNISKMASSISARPYYTSKRESVKQFTAKYNRKSNSVTLN
;
A
#
# COMPACT_ATOMS: atom_id res chain seq x y z
N MET A 1 -4.88 -3.48 -35.75
CA MET A 1 -3.88 -3.32 -34.69
C MET A 1 -4.57 -3.59 -33.35
N CYS A 2 -4.49 -4.81 -32.83
CA CYS A 2 -5.16 -5.16 -31.57
C CYS A 2 -4.40 -4.52 -30.40
N ARG A 3 -5.14 -3.93 -29.46
CA ARG A 3 -4.60 -3.35 -28.22
C ARG A 3 -3.99 -4.50 -27.41
N PRO A 4 -2.77 -4.39 -26.85
CA PRO A 4 -2.16 -5.52 -26.16
C PRO A 4 -3.04 -5.93 -24.97
N ASP A 5 -3.58 -7.14 -25.02
CA ASP A 5 -4.21 -7.82 -23.90
C ASP A 5 -3.20 -7.90 -22.76
N SER A 6 -3.34 -7.01 -21.79
CA SER A 6 -2.48 -7.01 -20.61
C SER A 6 -3.07 -8.01 -19.63
N ASN A 7 -2.57 -9.24 -19.68
CA ASN A 7 -2.83 -10.30 -18.69
C ASN A 7 -2.34 -9.93 -17.27
N SER A 8 -1.96 -8.68 -17.00
CA SER A 8 -1.55 -8.24 -15.68
C SER A 8 -2.76 -8.06 -14.77
N PRO A 9 -2.69 -8.52 -13.51
CA PRO A 9 -3.77 -8.31 -12.57
C PRO A 9 -3.93 -6.82 -12.23
N ALA A 10 -5.10 -6.43 -11.74
CA ALA A 10 -5.31 -5.10 -11.20
C ALA A 10 -4.39 -4.85 -9.99
N PRO A 11 -3.99 -3.60 -9.70
CA PRO A 11 -3.21 -3.29 -8.50
C PRO A 11 -4.03 -3.45 -7.23
N ALA A 12 -3.36 -3.78 -6.13
CA ALA A 12 -3.94 -3.67 -4.79
C ALA A 12 -4.11 -2.20 -4.39
N VAL A 13 -4.98 -1.92 -3.40
CA VAL A 13 -5.27 -0.55 -2.95
C VAL A 13 -5.03 -0.43 -1.45
N ILE A 14 -4.01 0.32 -1.05
CA ILE A 14 -3.78 0.66 0.35
C ILE A 14 -4.85 1.67 0.78
N TYR A 15 -5.63 1.32 1.80
CA TYR A 15 -6.69 2.19 2.31
C TYR A 15 -6.38 2.75 3.70
N ASP A 16 -5.51 2.07 4.45
CA ASP A 16 -5.16 2.49 5.80
C ASP A 16 -3.75 2.04 6.16
N PHE A 17 -3.09 2.81 7.02
CA PHE A 17 -1.79 2.46 7.56
C PHE A 17 -1.62 3.07 8.95
N LEU A 18 -0.94 2.31 9.80
CA LEU A 18 -0.61 2.73 11.16
C LEU A 18 0.89 2.71 11.33
N VAL A 19 1.40 3.69 12.05
CA VAL A 19 2.84 3.79 12.34
C VAL A 19 3.04 3.82 13.86
N PRO A 20 2.98 2.66 14.54
CA PRO A 20 3.35 2.57 15.96
C PRO A 20 4.85 2.83 16.17
N GLU A 21 5.28 2.92 17.44
CA GLU A 21 6.64 3.39 17.79
C GLU A 21 7.79 2.68 17.06
N LYS A 22 7.65 1.37 16.85
CA LYS A 22 8.66 0.49 16.24
C LYS A 22 8.09 -0.41 15.16
N SER A 23 6.97 -0.01 14.55
CA SER A 23 6.39 -0.80 13.47
C SER A 23 5.67 0.06 12.46
N VAL A 24 5.40 -0.53 11.30
CA VAL A 24 4.48 0.02 10.30
C VAL A 24 3.48 -1.07 9.96
N THR A 25 2.21 -0.82 10.23
CA THR A 25 1.13 -1.70 9.80
C THR A 25 0.52 -1.13 8.52
N LEU A 26 0.41 -1.97 7.51
CA LEU A 26 -0.23 -1.66 6.24
C LEU A 26 -1.53 -2.44 6.15
N ASN A 27 -2.62 -1.76 5.76
CA ASN A 27 -3.89 -2.39 5.46
C ASN A 27 -4.31 -2.02 4.03
N TRP A 28 -4.63 -3.02 3.22
CA TRP A 28 -5.00 -2.82 1.83
C TRP A 28 -6.12 -3.76 1.39
N HIS A 29 -6.87 -3.33 0.39
CA HIS A 29 -7.74 -4.19 -0.38
C HIS A 29 -6.89 -4.95 -1.39
N CYS A 30 -6.99 -6.27 -1.37
CA CYS A 30 -6.38 -7.13 -2.36
C CYS A 30 -6.90 -6.75 -3.76
N SER A 31 -6.11 -7.07 -4.78
CA SER A 31 -6.55 -6.91 -6.15
C SER A 31 -7.84 -7.71 -6.41
N PRO A 32 -8.82 -7.13 -7.14
CA PRO A 32 -10.06 -7.83 -7.49
C PRO A 32 -9.85 -8.94 -8.53
N SER A 33 -8.66 -9.05 -9.12
CA SER A 33 -8.28 -10.12 -10.04
C SER A 33 -8.28 -11.48 -9.31
N SER A 34 -9.03 -12.45 -9.83
CA SER A 34 -9.15 -13.79 -9.26
C SER A 34 -7.93 -14.69 -9.53
N ASP A 35 -7.11 -14.31 -10.49
CA ASP A 35 -5.91 -15.00 -10.97
C ASP A 35 -4.64 -14.62 -10.19
N VAL A 36 -4.75 -13.77 -9.17
CA VAL A 36 -3.63 -13.35 -8.32
C VAL A 36 -3.11 -14.54 -7.49
N ALA A 37 -1.85 -14.87 -7.69
CA ALA A 37 -1.16 -15.95 -6.99
C ALA A 37 -0.33 -15.45 -5.79
N ILE A 38 0.23 -14.24 -5.87
CA ILE A 38 1.11 -13.66 -4.83
C ILE A 38 0.92 -12.13 -4.78
N GLN A 39 1.06 -11.55 -3.59
CA GLN A 39 1.15 -10.10 -3.38
C GLN A 39 2.54 -9.78 -2.82
N ARG A 40 3.28 -8.87 -3.46
CA ARG A 40 4.60 -8.45 -2.98
C ARG A 40 4.52 -7.07 -2.35
N ILE A 41 5.14 -6.94 -1.18
CA ILE A 41 5.27 -5.67 -0.48
C ILE A 41 6.60 -5.06 -0.86
N LEU A 42 6.52 -3.83 -1.35
CA LEU A 42 7.65 -3.04 -1.80
C LEU A 42 7.96 -1.96 -0.77
N ARG A 43 9.23 -1.79 -0.45
CA ARG A 43 9.75 -0.72 0.41
C ARG A 43 10.91 -0.02 -0.25
N ARG A 44 11.00 1.28 -0.05
CA ARG A 44 12.21 2.06 -0.31
C ARG A 44 12.34 3.20 0.70
N THR A 45 13.54 3.70 0.90
CA THR A 45 13.81 4.93 1.66
C THR A 45 14.03 6.11 0.70
N GLU A 46 14.21 7.31 1.25
CA GLU A 46 14.61 8.48 0.44
C GLU A 46 15.98 8.30 -0.22
N SER A 47 16.86 7.53 0.40
CA SER A 47 18.20 7.24 -0.13
C SER A 47 18.20 6.12 -1.18
N ASP A 48 17.11 5.37 -1.30
CA ASP A 48 17.02 4.25 -2.23
C ASP A 48 16.54 4.72 -3.61
N SER A 49 17.31 4.36 -4.64
CA SER A 49 16.96 4.62 -6.05
C SER A 49 15.91 3.64 -6.61
N GLN A 50 15.66 2.53 -5.92
CA GLN A 50 14.78 1.45 -6.37
C GLN A 50 13.88 0.92 -5.25
N TRP A 51 12.83 0.19 -5.64
CA TRP A 51 11.94 -0.50 -4.72
C TRP A 51 12.47 -1.89 -4.40
N PHE A 52 12.49 -2.25 -3.12
CA PHE A 52 12.88 -3.58 -2.65
C PHE A 52 11.67 -4.37 -2.19
N VAL A 53 11.59 -5.64 -2.59
CA VAL A 53 10.58 -6.55 -2.06
C VAL A 53 11.01 -6.94 -0.65
N ILE A 54 10.18 -6.60 0.34
CA ILE A 54 10.44 -6.92 1.75
C ILE A 54 9.68 -8.17 2.21
N ASP A 55 8.55 -8.46 1.57
CA ASP A 55 7.76 -9.67 1.85
C ASP A 55 6.89 -10.06 0.64
N SER A 56 6.45 -11.31 0.63
CA SER A 56 5.54 -11.91 -0.35
C SER A 56 4.43 -12.69 0.35
N LEU A 57 3.19 -12.26 0.15
CA LEU A 57 2.01 -12.79 0.82
C LEU A 57 1.12 -13.55 -0.16
N LYS A 58 0.34 -14.48 0.37
CA LYS A 58 -0.72 -15.16 -0.39
C LYS A 58 -1.82 -14.16 -0.78
N PRO A 59 -2.59 -14.43 -1.86
CA PRO A 59 -3.79 -13.66 -2.18
C PRO A 59 -4.77 -13.71 -1.02
N GLY A 60 -5.54 -12.64 -0.84
CA GLY A 60 -6.52 -12.51 0.25
C GLY A 60 -5.94 -11.99 1.57
N VAL A 61 -4.62 -11.93 1.72
CA VAL A 61 -3.99 -11.23 2.86
C VAL A 61 -4.03 -9.73 2.57
N GLY A 62 -4.79 -8.98 3.37
CA GLY A 62 -4.94 -7.52 3.26
C GLY A 62 -4.25 -6.74 4.38
N LYS A 63 -3.35 -7.37 5.14
CA LYS A 63 -2.66 -6.75 6.27
C LYS A 63 -1.23 -7.25 6.40
N TYR A 64 -0.31 -6.33 6.69
CA TYR A 64 1.10 -6.63 6.98
C TYR A 64 1.62 -5.73 8.09
N VAL A 65 2.52 -6.27 8.91
CA VAL A 65 3.16 -5.52 9.99
C VAL A 65 4.67 -5.62 9.82
N GLU A 66 5.29 -4.50 9.47
CA GLU A 66 6.74 -4.37 9.41
C GLU A 66 7.28 -4.04 10.79
N LEU A 67 8.15 -4.90 11.33
CA LEU A 67 8.82 -4.69 12.61
C LEU A 67 10.27 -4.21 12.45
N LYS A 68 10.89 -4.38 11.28
CA LYS A 68 12.29 -3.98 11.03
C LYS A 68 12.34 -2.55 10.49
N VAL A 69 11.79 -1.63 11.27
CA VAL A 69 11.82 -0.19 10.97
C VAL A 69 12.73 0.56 11.94
N VAL A 70 13.49 1.51 11.39
CA VAL A 70 14.33 2.42 12.19
C VAL A 70 13.54 3.69 12.48
N PRO A 71 13.45 4.13 13.75
CA PRO A 71 12.78 5.39 14.09
C PRO A 71 13.42 6.59 13.40
N LYS A 72 12.61 7.61 13.10
CA LYS A 72 12.96 8.85 12.39
C LYS A 72 13.39 8.66 10.93
N THR A 73 13.38 7.44 10.39
CA THR A 73 13.63 7.16 8.97
C THR A 73 12.33 7.20 8.16
N THR A 74 12.34 7.93 7.05
CA THR A 74 11.21 7.93 6.10
C THR A 74 11.27 6.68 5.24
N TYR A 75 10.21 5.87 5.29
CA TYR A 75 10.01 4.72 4.43
C TYR A 75 8.82 4.98 3.51
N TYR A 76 8.95 4.55 2.26
CA TYR A 76 7.87 4.47 1.31
C TYR A 76 7.46 3.03 1.15
N TYR A 77 6.15 2.77 1.17
CA TYR A 77 5.59 1.45 0.98
C TYR A 77 4.66 1.45 -0.23
N SER A 78 4.74 0.39 -1.04
CA SER A 78 3.83 0.11 -2.14
C SER A 78 3.61 -1.39 -2.25
N LEU A 79 2.67 -1.82 -3.08
CA LEU A 79 2.36 -3.23 -3.29
C LEU A 79 2.19 -3.51 -4.77
N VAL A 80 2.52 -4.73 -5.17
CA VAL A 80 2.18 -5.29 -6.48
C VAL A 80 1.53 -6.65 -6.32
N SER A 81 0.56 -6.95 -7.17
CA SER A 81 -0.03 -8.28 -7.29
C SER A 81 0.65 -9.02 -8.45
N VAL A 82 0.86 -10.31 -8.28
CA VAL A 82 1.46 -11.20 -9.27
C VAL A 82 0.47 -12.32 -9.53
N ASP A 83 0.12 -12.54 -10.79
CA ASP A 83 -0.80 -13.61 -11.19
C ASP A 83 -0.10 -14.98 -11.22
N SER A 84 -0.89 -16.03 -11.47
CA SER A 84 -0.39 -17.40 -11.65
C SER A 84 0.52 -17.60 -12.87
N SER A 85 0.48 -16.69 -13.84
CA SER A 85 1.33 -16.70 -15.04
C SER A 85 2.64 -15.92 -14.85
N GLY A 86 2.84 -15.26 -13.70
CA GLY A 86 3.99 -14.42 -13.40
C GLY A 86 3.87 -12.97 -13.85
N ASN A 87 2.72 -12.52 -14.37
CA ASN A 87 2.49 -11.12 -14.72
C ASN A 87 2.33 -10.27 -13.47
N ILE A 88 3.00 -9.13 -13.46
CA ILE A 88 2.99 -8.19 -12.33
C ILE A 88 2.01 -7.06 -12.64
N SER A 89 1.20 -6.68 -11.65
CA SER A 89 0.33 -5.51 -11.72
C SER A 89 1.13 -4.22 -11.74
N LYS A 90 0.46 -3.11 -12.03
CA LYS A 90 0.97 -1.79 -11.65
C LYS A 90 1.18 -1.72 -10.14
N MET A 91 2.09 -0.85 -9.70
CA MET A 91 2.27 -0.57 -8.28
C MET A 91 1.04 0.15 -7.72
N ALA A 92 0.65 -0.25 -6.51
CA ALA A 92 -0.33 0.46 -5.70
C ALA A 92 0.18 1.88 -5.37
N SER A 93 -0.76 2.78 -5.03
CA SER A 93 -0.44 4.09 -4.49
C SER A 93 0.56 3.96 -3.34
N SER A 94 1.71 4.61 -3.48
CA SER A 94 2.72 4.57 -2.44
C SER A 94 2.32 5.47 -1.28
N ILE A 95 2.53 4.99 -0.05
CA ILE A 95 2.41 5.80 1.16
C ILE A 95 3.79 6.09 1.73
N SER A 96 3.91 7.18 2.50
CA SER A 96 5.08 7.46 3.32
C SER A 96 4.77 7.19 4.79
N ALA A 97 5.69 6.51 5.46
CA ALA A 97 5.60 6.21 6.88
C ALA A 97 6.94 6.55 7.53
N ARG A 98 6.87 7.30 8.64
CA ARG A 98 8.03 7.69 9.42
C ARG A 98 7.79 7.31 10.88
N PRO A 99 8.25 6.13 11.33
CA PRO A 99 8.05 5.70 12.71
C PRO A 99 8.83 6.57 13.68
N TYR A 100 8.20 6.92 14.78
CA TYR A 100 8.80 7.72 15.84
C TYR A 100 8.56 7.02 17.16
N TYR A 101 9.52 7.10 18.08
CA TYR A 101 9.32 6.72 19.46
C TYR A 101 8.38 7.74 20.11
N THR A 102 7.06 7.52 20.02
CA THR A 102 6.07 8.39 20.66
C THR A 102 5.25 7.59 21.64
N SER A 103 5.61 7.69 22.92
CA SER A 103 4.78 7.19 23.99
C SER A 103 3.65 8.20 24.13
N LYS A 104 2.51 7.94 23.47
CA LYS A 104 1.45 8.88 23.04
C LYS A 104 1.72 9.55 21.69
N ARG A 105 1.15 9.00 20.63
CA ARG A 105 0.40 9.80 19.64
C ARG A 105 -0.69 8.92 19.04
N GLU A 106 -1.88 9.45 19.09
CA GLU A 106 -3.14 8.77 18.81
C GLU A 106 -3.11 8.07 17.46
N SER A 107 -3.56 6.81 17.47
CA SER A 107 -3.95 6.06 16.28
C SER A 107 -4.68 7.00 15.33
N VAL A 108 -4.22 7.12 14.08
CA VAL A 108 -4.87 7.96 13.05
C VAL A 108 -6.34 7.53 12.93
N LYS A 109 -7.23 8.19 13.68
CA LYS A 109 -8.68 8.00 13.65
C LYS A 109 -9.33 8.82 12.52
N GLN A 110 -8.54 9.31 11.56
CA GLN A 110 -9.02 10.19 10.50
C GLN A 110 -8.45 9.80 9.13
N PHE A 111 -8.77 8.60 8.65
CA PHE A 111 -9.00 8.44 7.21
C PHE A 111 -10.51 8.51 6.97
N THR A 112 -11.11 9.69 7.19
CA THR A 112 -12.48 9.93 6.73
C THR A 112 -12.41 10.22 5.23
N ALA A 113 -12.39 9.18 4.40
CA ALA A 113 -12.77 9.34 3.00
C ALA A 113 -14.26 9.66 2.95
N LYS A 114 -14.63 10.94 3.07
CA LYS A 114 -16.01 11.37 2.76
C LYS A 114 -16.18 11.33 1.24
N TYR A 115 -16.60 10.18 0.70
CA TYR A 115 -17.19 10.13 -0.63
C TYR A 115 -18.61 10.70 -0.54
N ASN A 116 -18.77 12.00 -0.82
CA ASN A 116 -20.08 12.64 -0.85
C ASN A 116 -20.70 12.44 -2.24
N ARG A 117 -21.63 11.48 -2.36
CA ARG A 117 -22.24 11.05 -3.64
C ARG A 117 -23.30 12.01 -4.21
N LYS A 118 -23.66 13.12 -3.55
CA LYS A 118 -24.79 13.94 -4.02
C LYS A 118 -24.61 15.43 -3.77
N SER A 119 -23.87 16.09 -4.65
CA SER A 119 -24.25 17.38 -5.29
C SER A 119 -22.99 18.07 -5.81
N ASN A 120 -22.97 18.36 -7.12
CA ASN A 120 -21.95 19.19 -7.77
C ASN A 120 -21.79 20.56 -7.09
N SER A 121 -20.91 20.69 -6.09
CA SER A 121 -20.29 21.98 -5.76
C SER A 121 -19.06 21.81 -4.88
N VAL A 122 -18.01 22.56 -5.20
CA VAL A 122 -16.85 22.81 -4.33
C VAL A 122 -16.91 24.30 -3.98
N THR A 123 -16.98 24.62 -2.68
CA THR A 123 -16.81 26.00 -2.20
C THR A 123 -15.70 25.99 -1.16
N LEU A 124 -14.65 26.78 -1.42
CA LEU A 124 -13.60 27.05 -0.45
C LEU A 124 -14.03 28.23 0.43
N ASN A 125 -13.75 28.11 1.73
CA ASN A 125 -13.98 29.17 2.70
C ASN A 125 -12.65 29.68 3.27
#